data_AF-A0A3D9YZQ9-F1
#
_entry.id   AF-A0A3D9YZQ9-F1
#
_cell.length_a   1.000
_cell.length_b   1.000
_cell.length_c   1.000
_cell.angle_alpha   90.00
_cell.angle_beta   90.00
_cell.angle_gamma   90.00
#
_symmetry.space_group_name_H-M   'P 1'
#
loop_
_entity.id
_entity.type
_entity.pdbx_description
1 polymer ?
#
loop_
_entity_poly.entity_id
_entity_poly.type
_entity_poly.pdbx_seq_one_letter_code
_entity_poly.pdbx_strand_id
1 'polypeptide(L)' 'MDWESIDSAPFGHDLEVSVIEDGEVYALVFPCRRSGEGWANAITREAVPVHPTHWRYWVESSPKIKH' A
#
# COMPACT_ATOMS: atom_id res chain seq x y z
N MET A 1 -13.22 0.89 -8.07
CA MET A 1 -12.35 1.18 -6.90
C MET A 1 -11.01 1.49 -7.47
N ASP A 2 -10.86 2.78 -7.75
CA ASP A 2 -9.82 3.36 -8.55
C ASP A 2 -8.64 3.70 -7.64
N TRP A 3 -7.45 3.69 -8.23
CA TRP A 3 -6.22 4.06 -7.54
C TRP A 3 -6.15 5.58 -7.39
N GLU A 4 -5.75 6.05 -6.22
CA GLU A 4 -5.48 7.46 -5.93
C GLU A 4 -3.97 7.73 -5.89
N SER A 5 -3.55 8.97 -6.17
CA SER A 5 -2.13 9.36 -6.14
C SER A 5 -1.55 9.23 -4.73
N ILE A 6 -0.32 8.69 -4.61
CA ILE A 6 0.29 8.45 -3.30
C ILE A 6 0.42 9.70 -2.41
N ASP A 7 0.52 10.88 -3.02
CA ASP A 7 0.61 12.15 -2.31
C ASP A 7 -0.61 12.43 -1.42
N SER A 8 -1.81 12.02 -1.87
CA SER A 8 -3.06 12.19 -1.12
C SER A 8 -3.31 11.13 -0.05
N ALA A 9 -2.41 10.15 0.08
CA ALA A 9 -2.63 9.01 0.97
C ALA A 9 -2.80 9.46 2.43
N PRO A 10 -3.89 9.06 3.11
CA PRO A 10 -4.15 9.45 4.49
C PRO A 10 -3.17 8.77 5.46
N PHE A 11 -2.78 9.50 6.50
CA PHE A 11 -1.98 8.96 7.59
C PHE A 11 -2.82 8.06 8.49
N GLY A 12 -2.23 6.99 9.02
CA GLY A 12 -2.86 6.16 10.05
C GLY A 12 -3.92 5.16 9.55
N HIS A 13 -4.26 5.16 8.27
CA HIS A 13 -5.19 4.20 7.67
C HIS A 13 -4.47 3.01 7.05
N ASP A 14 -5.16 1.88 6.98
CA ASP A 14 -4.69 0.68 6.30
C ASP A 14 -5.02 0.79 4.82
N LEU A 15 -3.98 0.87 4.01
CA LEU A 15 -4.06 1.12 2.59
C LEU A 15 -3.44 -0.04 1.82
N GLU A 16 -4.04 -0.38 0.69
CA GLU A 16 -3.32 -1.10 -0.34
C GLU A 16 -2.53 -0.07 -1.13
N VAL A 17 -1.21 -0.29 -1.28
CA VAL A 17 -0.33 0.59 -2.05
C VAL A 17 0.21 -0.16 -3.24
N SER A 18 0.49 0.54 -4.33
CA SER A 18 1.09 -0.06 -5.53
C SER A 18 2.27 0.76 -6.04
N VAL A 19 3.19 0.06 -6.70
CA VAL A 19 4.27 0.66 -7.49
C VAL A 19 3.96 0.45 -8.96
N ILE A 20 4.46 1.34 -9.81
CA ILE A 20 4.46 1.12 -11.25
C ILE A 20 5.88 0.74 -11.66
N GLU A 21 6.01 -0.45 -12.24
CA GLU A 21 7.27 -0.95 -12.79
C GLU A 21 6.99 -1.44 -14.21
N ASP A 22 7.81 -1.03 -15.18
CA ASP A 22 7.61 -1.31 -16.62
C ASP A 22 6.20 -0.99 -17.17
N GLY A 23 5.53 0.01 -16.59
CA GLY A 23 4.17 0.42 -16.98
C GLY A 23 3.06 -0.47 -16.42
N GLU A 24 3.41 -1.49 -15.63
CA GLU A 24 2.46 -2.36 -14.93
C GLU A 24 2.32 -1.96 -13.46
N VAL A 25 1.11 -2.15 -12.91
CA VAL A 25 0.79 -1.82 -11.51
C VAL A 25 0.97 -3.04 -10.64
N TYR A 26 1.92 -2.97 -9.71
CA TYR A 26 2.19 -4.01 -8.73
C TYR A 26 1.70 -3.57 -7.35
N ALA A 27 0.56 -4.12 -6.92
CA ALA A 27 0.01 -3.88 -5.59
C ALA A 27 0.69 -4.75 -4.52
N LEU A 28 0.95 -4.17 -3.36
CA LEU A 28 1.43 -4.91 -2.21
C LEU A 28 0.30 -5.79 -1.65
N VAL A 29 0.64 -7.02 -1.30
CA VAL A 29 -0.32 -8.06 -0.87
C VAL A 29 -0.66 -7.99 0.62
N PHE A 30 -0.27 -6.91 1.29
CA PHE A 30 -0.50 -6.65 2.69
C PHE A 30 -0.84 -5.18 2.90
N PRO A 31 -1.65 -4.85 3.93
CA PRO A 31 -1.98 -3.48 4.23
C PRO A 31 -0.74 -2.70 4.66
N CYS A 32 -0.61 -1.49 4.14
CA CYS A 32 0.44 -0.55 4.45
C CYS A 32 -0.16 0.70 5.10
N ARG A 33 0.56 1.29 6.06
CA ARG A 33 0.15 2.50 6.76
C ARG A 33 1.19 3.59 6.58
N ARG A 34 0.74 4.76 6.13
CA ARG A 34 1.58 5.96 6.04
C ARG A 34 1.79 6.54 7.44
N SER A 35 3.05 6.78 7.77
CA SER A 35 3.54 7.40 9.01
C SER A 35 4.52 8.53 8.67
N GLY A 36 4.95 9.31 9.68
CA GLY A 36 5.92 10.40 9.48
C GLY A 36 7.28 9.93 8.97
N GLU A 37 7.63 8.66 9.21
CA GLU A 37 8.89 8.03 8.79
C GLU A 37 8.79 7.29 7.44
N GLY A 38 7.61 7.28 6.81
CA GLY A 38 7.35 6.58 5.55
C GLY A 38 6.25 5.53 5.66
N TRP A 39 6.44 4.39 4.99
CA TRP A 39 5.47 3.30 4.92
C TRP A 39 5.86 2.16 5.85
N ALA A 40 4.87 1.61 6.55
CA ALA A 40 5.03 0.44 7.38
C ALA A 40 3.95 -0.60 7.06
N ASN A 41 4.29 -1.88 7.20
CA ASN A 41 3.32 -2.96 7.14
C ASN A 41 2.36 -2.79 8.32
N ALA A 42 1.06 -2.67 8.06
CA ALA A 42 0.08 -2.42 9.12
C ALA A 42 -0.08 -3.61 10.08
N ILE A 43 0.29 -4.81 9.66
CA ILE A 43 0.22 -6.05 10.46
C ILE A 43 1.46 -6.18 11.34
N THR A 44 2.66 -6.16 10.74
CA THR A 44 3.92 -6.43 11.47
C THR A 44 4.55 -5.17 12.07
N ARG A 45 4.13 -3.98 11.60
CA ARG A 45 4.71 -2.66 11.91
C ARG A 45 6.14 -2.47 11.43
N GLU A 46 6.65 -3.38 10.60
CA GLU A 46 7.96 -3.25 9.98
C GLU A 46 7.95 -2.20 8.88
N ALA A 47 9.05 -1.46 8.75
CA ALA A 47 9.22 -0.49 7.68
C ALA A 47 9.22 -1.20 6.31
N VAL A 48 8.51 -0.61 5.36
CA VAL A 48 8.40 -1.12 3.99
C VAL A 48 9.19 -0.16 3.10
N PRO A 49 10.39 -0.53 2.63
CA PRO A 49 11.26 0.34 1.85
C PRO A 49 10.81 0.41 0.39
N VAL A 50 9.59 0.89 0.16
CA VAL A 50 9.00 1.07 -1.16
C VAL A 50 8.65 2.53 -1.40
N HIS A 51 8.65 2.93 -2.66
CA HIS A 51 8.17 4.23 -3.13
C HIS A 51 6.88 4.00 -3.95
N PRO A 52 5.73 3.83 -3.27
CA PRO A 52 4.48 3.57 -3.97
C PRO A 52 4.08 4.79 -4.79
N THR A 53 3.41 4.55 -5.91
CA THR A 53 2.90 5.59 -6.82
C THR A 53 1.42 5.85 -6.59
N HIS A 54 0.68 4.83 -6.18
CA HIS A 54 -0.75 4.92 -5.93
C HIS A 54 -1.19 4.18 -4.66
N TRP A 55 -2.37 4.53 -4.16
CA TRP A 55 -3.00 3.88 -3.02
C TRP A 55 -4.50 3.68 -3.23
N ARG A 56 -5.09 2.80 -2.43
CA ARG A 56 -6.53 2.71 -2.18
C ARG A 56 -6.76 2.16 -0.78
N TYR A 57 -7.98 2.25 -0.26
CA TYR A 57 -8.29 1.62 1.02
C TYR A 57 -8.09 0.11 0.94
N TRP A 58 -7.44 -0.44 1.97
CA TRP A 58 -7.31 -1.88 2.10
C TRP A 58 -8.70 -2.50 2.35
N VAL A 59 -9.08 -3.48 1.53
CA VAL A 59 -10.31 -4.24 1.70
C VAL A 59 -9.90 -5.66 2.09
N GLU A 60 -10.29 -6.13 3.28
CA GLU A 60 -9.88 -7.44 3.82
C GLU A 60 -10.27 -8.65 2.94
N SER A 61 -11.16 -8.44 1.97
CA SER A 61 -11.54 -9.42 0.94
C SER A 61 -10.55 -9.52 -0.23
N SER A 62 -9.46 -8.75 -0.24
CA SER A 62 -8.42 -8.87 -1.27
C SER A 62 -7.81 -10.28 -1.22
N PRO A 63 -7.60 -10.94 -2.38
CA PRO A 63 -7.08 -12.30 -2.40
C PRO A 63 -5.69 -12.32 -1.77
N LYS A 64 -5.62 -12.85 -0.55
CA LYS A 64 -4.35 -13.19 0.11
C LYS A 64 -3.65 -14.21 -0.79
N ILE A 65 -2.61 -13.78 -1.49
CA ILE A 65 -1.78 -14.68 -2.29
C ILE A 65 -1.11 -15.62 -1.29
N LYS A 66 -1.62 -16.86 -1.24
CA LYS A 66 -1.04 -17.94 -0.44
C LYS A 66 0.25 -18.32 -1.17
N HIS A 67 1.41 -18.03 -0.57
CA HIS A 67 2.68 -18.64 -0.97
C HIS A 67 2.68 -20.11 -0.57
#